data_AF-A0A944C7T2-F1
#
_entry.id   AF-A0A944C7T2-F1
#
_cell.length_a   1.000
_cell.length_b   1.000
_cell.length_c   1.000
_cell.angle_alpha   90.00
_cell.angle_beta   90.00
_cell.angle_gamma   90.00
#
_symmetry.space_group_name_H-M   'P 1'
#
loop_
_entity.id
_entity.type
_entity.pdbx_description
1 polymer ?
#
loop_
_entity_poly.entity_id
_entity_poly.type
_entity_poly.pdbx_seq_one_letter_code
_entity_poly.pdbx_strand_id
1 'polypeptide(L)'
;MKKADAQTLLALMDELTELMTEYDSRTDKMVTNDLEVIQQVLLSRNEIMDKMRQVKQSIMDVANSQVPAERELIRDILNNKPVSDNLSYELRQLQAKMRHLHDIKSDIDQKDKKVTAVVRQSYEDVKAELESLKVDKKKIDYYSSVKLGGKGKTFNTNS
;
A
#
# COMPACT_ATOMS: atom_id res chain seq x y z
N MET A 1 -14.43 28.79 17.26
CA MET A 1 -13.31 27.97 17.76
C MET A 1 -12.31 28.92 18.36
N LYS A 2 -11.62 28.53 19.43
CA LYS A 2 -10.51 29.36 19.93
C LYS A 2 -9.39 29.35 18.90
N LYS A 3 -8.74 30.49 18.69
CA LYS A 3 -7.65 30.63 17.70
C LYS A 3 -6.54 29.59 17.91
N ALA A 4 -6.21 29.28 19.17
CA ALA A 4 -5.22 28.25 19.50
C ALA A 4 -5.65 26.86 19.00
N ASP A 5 -6.89 26.44 19.27
CA ASP A 5 -7.42 25.15 18.82
C ASP A 5 -7.43 25.05 17.29
N ALA A 6 -7.75 26.15 16.60
CA ALA A 6 -7.71 26.23 15.14
C ALA A 6 -6.30 26.02 14.58
N GLN A 7 -5.30 26.66 15.19
CA GLN A 7 -3.90 26.51 14.80
C GLN A 7 -3.39 25.09 15.08
N THR A 8 -3.75 24.50 16.22
CA THR A 8 -3.43 23.10 16.54
C THR A 8 -4.04 22.16 15.52
N LEU A 9 -5.32 22.34 15.17
CA LEU A 9 -5.99 21.53 14.16
C LEU A 9 -5.29 21.63 12.81
N LEU A 10 -4.97 22.84 12.35
CA LEU A 10 -4.26 23.03 11.06
C LEU A 10 -2.85 22.42 11.07
N ALA A 11 -2.13 22.48 12.19
CA ALA A 11 -0.81 21.86 12.32
C ALA A 11 -0.89 20.32 12.25
N LEU A 12 -1.87 19.71 12.92
CA LEU A 12 -2.10 18.27 12.83
C LEU A 12 -2.50 17.84 11.41
N MET A 13 -3.23 18.68 10.68
CA MET A 13 -3.56 18.44 9.27
C MET A 13 -2.32 18.50 8.37
N ASP A 14 -1.37 19.39 8.67
CA ASP A 14 -0.08 19.45 7.98
C ASP A 14 0.76 18.20 8.24
N GLU A 15 0.85 17.77 9.50
CA GLU A 15 1.52 16.53 9.87
C GLU A 15 0.91 15.30 9.17
N LEU A 16 -0.43 15.21 9.13
CA LEU A 16 -1.11 14.13 8.42
C LEU A 16 -0.82 14.16 6.91
N THR A 17 -0.72 15.35 6.32
CA THR A 17 -0.38 15.53 4.89
C THR A 17 1.03 15.07 4.60
N GLU A 18 1.99 15.41 5.48
CA GLU A 18 3.38 14.97 5.35
C GLU A 18 3.49 13.44 5.44
N LEU A 19 2.84 12.82 6.44
CA LEU A 19 2.81 11.36 6.57
C LEU A 19 2.17 10.66 5.37
N MET A 20 1.07 11.21 4.83
CA MET A 20 0.45 10.65 3.61
C MET A 20 1.33 10.81 2.38
N THR A 21 2.05 11.92 2.25
CA THR A 21 3.01 12.15 1.16
C THR A 21 4.21 11.20 1.27
N GLU A 22 4.71 10.95 2.48
CA GLU A 22 5.77 9.99 2.70
C GLU A 22 5.32 8.55 2.34
N TYR A 23 4.10 8.19 2.73
CA TYR A 23 3.48 6.91 2.38
C TYR A 23 3.33 6.75 0.86
N ASP A 24 2.91 7.81 0.16
CA ASP A 24 2.79 7.84 -1.29
C ASP A 24 4.15 7.63 -1.98
N SER A 25 5.17 8.40 -1.57
CA SER A 25 6.55 8.29 -2.07
C SER A 25 7.14 6.90 -1.87
N ARG A 26 6.82 6.24 -0.75
CA ARG A 26 7.21 4.84 -0.53
C ARG A 26 6.45 3.89 -1.45
N THR A 27 5.18 4.15 -1.72
CA THR A 27 4.36 3.34 -2.63
C THR A 27 4.88 3.39 -4.07
N ASP A 28 5.42 4.53 -4.52
CA ASP A 28 6.08 4.65 -5.84
C ASP A 28 7.23 3.65 -6.01
N LYS A 29 8.00 3.41 -4.95
CA LYS A 29 9.10 2.43 -4.98
C LYS A 29 8.60 0.99 -5.16
N MET A 30 7.34 0.69 -4.88
CA MET A 30 6.82 -0.67 -5.02
C MET A 30 6.34 -0.99 -6.43
N VAL A 31 5.97 0.02 -7.23
CA VAL A 31 5.40 -0.18 -8.57
C VAL A 31 6.44 -0.70 -9.56
N THR A 32 7.73 -0.39 -9.34
CA THR A 32 8.81 -0.65 -10.31
C THR A 32 9.89 -1.61 -9.81
N ASN A 33 9.74 -2.19 -8.61
CA ASN A 33 10.80 -2.99 -7.99
C ASN A 33 10.35 -4.43 -7.72
N ASP A 34 11.34 -5.31 -7.46
CA ASP A 34 11.14 -6.73 -7.20
C ASP A 34 10.44 -7.01 -5.86
N LEU A 35 9.96 -8.25 -5.69
CA LEU A 35 9.18 -8.68 -4.53
C LEU A 35 9.87 -8.42 -3.17
N GLU A 36 11.20 -8.51 -3.10
CA GLU A 36 11.95 -8.25 -1.85
C GLU A 36 11.84 -6.77 -1.42
N VAL A 37 11.96 -5.85 -2.38
CA VAL A 37 11.78 -4.41 -2.13
C VAL A 37 10.34 -4.12 -1.71
N ILE A 38 9.37 -4.75 -2.37
CA ILE A 38 7.95 -4.63 -2.02
C ILE A 38 7.72 -5.02 -0.55
N GLN A 39 8.29 -6.14 -0.08
CA GLN A 39 8.16 -6.58 1.32
C GLN A 39 8.77 -5.59 2.31
N GLN A 40 9.98 -5.11 2.06
CA GLN A 40 10.64 -4.13 2.94
C GLN A 40 9.84 -2.83 3.03
N VAL A 41 9.32 -2.35 1.89
CA VAL A 41 8.52 -1.14 1.85
C VAL A 41 7.20 -1.31 2.61
N LEU A 42 6.53 -2.47 2.54
CA LEU A 42 5.30 -2.75 3.29
C LEU A 42 5.49 -2.60 4.81
N LEU A 43 6.59 -3.14 5.35
CA LEU A 43 6.91 -2.98 6.78
C LEU A 43 7.02 -1.50 7.16
N SER A 44 7.77 -0.76 6.35
CA SER A 44 7.97 0.67 6.56
C SER A 44 6.67 1.48 6.45
N ARG A 45 5.74 1.08 5.55
CA ARG A 45 4.41 1.71 5.38
C ARG A 45 3.51 1.47 6.59
N ASN A 46 3.60 0.32 7.24
CA ASN A 46 2.85 0.03 8.46
C ASN A 46 3.19 1.00 9.60
N GLU A 47 4.48 1.33 9.78
CA GLU A 47 4.91 2.30 10.79
C GLU A 47 4.30 3.70 10.55
N ILE A 48 4.24 4.14 9.28
CA ILE A 48 3.59 5.40 8.92
C ILE A 48 2.08 5.32 9.16
N MET A 49 1.43 4.20 8.85
CA MET A 49 -0.01 4.03 9.13
C MET A 49 -0.34 4.17 10.60
N ASP A 50 0.49 3.65 11.49
CA ASP A 50 0.25 3.78 12.93
C ASP A 50 0.41 5.23 13.40
N LYS A 51 1.40 5.97 12.88
CA LYS A 51 1.51 7.43 13.13
C LYS A 51 0.30 8.19 12.59
N MET A 52 -0.13 7.89 11.36
CA MET A 52 -1.32 8.52 10.76
C MET A 52 -2.58 8.26 11.59
N ARG A 53 -2.74 7.06 12.19
CA ARG A 53 -3.86 6.76 13.09
C ARG A 53 -3.83 7.64 14.35
N GLN A 54 -2.65 7.83 14.94
CA GLN A 54 -2.49 8.70 16.10
C GLN A 54 -2.83 10.16 15.78
N VAL A 55 -2.28 10.70 14.69
CA VAL A 55 -2.57 12.08 14.25
C VAL A 55 -4.06 12.27 13.94
N LYS A 56 -4.69 11.31 13.24
CA LYS A 56 -6.14 11.32 13.00
C LYS A 56 -6.94 11.32 14.29
N GLN A 57 -6.52 10.57 15.30
CA GLN A 57 -7.18 10.60 16.60
C GLN A 57 -7.05 11.97 17.26
N SER A 58 -5.85 12.58 17.25
CA SER A 58 -5.65 13.93 17.80
C SER A 58 -6.48 15.00 17.07
N ILE A 59 -6.60 14.89 15.74
CA ILE A 59 -7.50 15.76 14.94
C ILE A 59 -8.94 15.63 15.43
N MET A 60 -9.42 14.39 15.62
CA MET A 60 -10.77 14.13 16.09
C MET A 60 -10.97 14.62 17.53
N ASP A 61 -9.99 14.50 18.40
CA ASP A 61 -10.08 14.99 19.78
C ASP A 61 -10.20 16.51 19.83
N VAL A 62 -9.40 17.23 19.03
CA VAL A 62 -9.51 18.69 18.91
C VAL A 62 -10.87 19.09 18.35
N ALA A 63 -11.34 18.43 17.29
CA ALA A 63 -12.67 18.68 16.72
C ALA A 63 -13.80 18.42 17.72
N ASN A 64 -13.71 17.33 18.48
CA ASN A 64 -14.73 16.92 19.45
C ASN A 64 -14.82 17.85 20.67
N SER A 65 -13.72 18.54 21.00
CA SER A 65 -13.67 19.54 22.08
C SER A 65 -14.36 20.86 21.73
N GLN A 66 -14.68 21.09 20.45
CA GLN A 66 -15.37 22.31 20.01
C GLN A 66 -16.85 22.30 20.38
N VAL A 67 -17.45 23.50 20.37
CA VAL A 67 -18.89 23.68 20.59
C VAL A 67 -19.71 22.96 19.52
N PRO A 68 -20.93 22.47 19.82
CA PRO A 68 -21.65 21.54 18.94
C PRO A 68 -21.78 21.99 17.48
N ALA A 69 -22.18 23.25 17.23
CA ALA A 69 -22.35 23.77 15.87
C ALA A 69 -21.04 23.76 15.06
N GLU A 70 -19.93 24.05 15.71
CA GLU A 70 -18.62 24.11 15.06
C GLU A 70 -18.00 22.73 14.88
N ARG A 71 -18.19 21.84 15.87
CA ARG A 71 -17.80 20.44 15.76
C ARG A 71 -18.46 19.77 14.56
N GLU A 72 -19.76 19.98 14.34
CA GLU A 72 -20.44 19.42 13.16
C GLU A 72 -19.88 19.99 11.86
N LEU A 73 -19.62 21.31 11.79
CA LEU A 73 -19.03 21.93 10.61
C LEU A 73 -17.60 21.40 10.33
N ILE A 74 -16.76 21.29 11.35
CA ILE A 74 -15.41 20.69 11.24
C ILE A 74 -15.52 19.23 10.78
N ARG A 75 -16.46 18.45 11.35
CA ARG A 75 -16.69 17.06 10.97
C ARG A 75 -17.11 16.94 9.51
N ASP A 76 -17.98 17.82 9.04
CA ASP A 76 -18.40 17.82 7.64
C ASP A 76 -17.22 18.14 6.71
N ILE A 77 -16.36 19.09 7.07
CA ILE A 77 -15.12 19.39 6.34
C ILE A 77 -14.16 18.18 6.33
N LEU A 78 -13.90 17.57 7.50
CA LEU A 78 -13.01 16.41 7.63
C LEU A 78 -13.49 15.19 6.83
N ASN A 79 -14.81 15.06 6.63
CA ASN A 79 -15.41 14.02 5.80
C ASN A 79 -15.59 14.44 4.33
N ASN A 80 -15.01 15.56 3.91
CA ASN A 80 -15.09 16.12 2.57
C ASN A 80 -16.55 16.30 2.07
N LYS A 81 -17.48 16.63 2.98
CA LYS A 81 -18.85 16.95 2.61
C LYS A 81 -18.95 18.39 2.13
N PRO A 82 -19.97 18.72 1.30
CA PRO A 82 -20.28 20.10 0.97
C PRO A 82 -20.61 20.90 2.25
N VAL A 83 -20.03 22.08 2.37
CA VAL A 83 -20.29 23.04 3.45
C VAL A 83 -20.58 24.41 2.85
N SER A 84 -21.29 25.27 3.58
CA SER A 84 -21.64 26.63 3.11
C SER A 84 -20.39 27.49 2.83
N ASP A 85 -20.52 28.47 1.94
CA ASP A 85 -19.41 29.36 1.54
C ASP A 85 -18.94 30.33 2.65
N ASN A 86 -19.76 30.58 3.65
CA ASN A 86 -19.46 31.50 4.77
C ASN A 86 -18.59 30.85 5.86
N LEU A 87 -17.46 30.27 5.47
CA LEU A 87 -16.46 29.73 6.40
C LEU A 87 -15.58 30.84 6.98
N SER A 88 -15.05 30.63 8.19
CA SER A 88 -13.94 31.43 8.69
C SER A 88 -12.67 31.18 7.86
N TYR A 89 -11.64 32.01 8.06
CA TYR A 89 -10.37 31.84 7.38
C TYR A 89 -9.72 30.48 7.69
N GLU A 90 -9.74 30.07 8.96
CA GLU A 90 -9.17 28.80 9.43
C GLU A 90 -9.95 27.60 8.88
N LEU A 91 -11.28 27.68 8.83
CA LEU A 91 -12.11 26.60 8.28
C LEU A 91 -11.95 26.45 6.76
N ARG A 92 -11.72 27.56 6.02
CA ARG A 92 -11.34 27.48 4.60
C ARG A 92 -10.00 26.79 4.40
N GLN A 93 -9.01 27.08 5.23
CA GLN A 93 -7.72 26.40 5.18
C GLN A 93 -7.85 24.91 5.50
N LEU A 94 -8.63 24.56 6.53
CA LEU A 94 -8.92 23.16 6.86
C LEU A 94 -9.57 22.44 5.66
N GLN A 95 -10.53 23.07 5.01
CA GLN A 95 -11.19 22.52 3.83
C GLN A 95 -10.22 22.33 2.66
N ALA A 96 -9.34 23.31 2.41
CA ALA A 96 -8.32 23.19 1.37
C ALA A 96 -7.36 22.01 1.64
N LYS A 97 -6.87 21.88 2.88
CA LYS A 97 -5.99 20.76 3.28
C LYS A 97 -6.70 19.41 3.16
N MET A 98 -7.98 19.32 3.54
CA MET A 98 -8.75 18.08 3.37
C MET A 98 -8.94 17.67 1.92
N ARG A 99 -9.19 18.63 1.01
CA ARG A 99 -9.26 18.33 -0.42
C ARG A 99 -7.93 17.77 -0.92
N HIS A 100 -6.82 18.42 -0.55
CA HIS A 100 -5.50 17.94 -0.94
C HIS A 100 -5.18 16.54 -0.40
N LEU A 101 -5.50 16.25 0.86
CA LEU A 101 -5.37 14.91 1.43
C LEU A 101 -6.22 13.86 0.70
N HIS A 102 -7.41 14.24 0.26
CA HIS A 102 -8.26 13.35 -0.53
C HIS A 102 -7.63 13.02 -1.89
N ASP A 103 -6.99 13.99 -2.53
CA ASP A 103 -6.27 13.78 -3.80
C ASP A 103 -5.10 12.80 -3.61
N ILE A 104 -4.24 13.03 -2.61
CA ILE A 104 -3.12 12.12 -2.27
C ILE A 104 -3.65 10.71 -1.99
N LYS A 105 -4.74 10.59 -1.22
CA LYS A 105 -5.36 9.30 -0.93
C LYS A 105 -5.79 8.58 -2.21
N SER A 106 -6.40 9.30 -3.15
CA SER A 106 -6.86 8.73 -4.41
C SER A 106 -5.69 8.19 -5.24
N ASP A 107 -4.58 8.92 -5.28
CA ASP A 107 -3.38 8.51 -6.00
C ASP A 107 -2.75 7.26 -5.38
N ILE A 108 -2.63 7.23 -4.04
CA ILE A 108 -2.19 6.04 -3.30
C ILE A 108 -3.07 4.83 -3.62
N ASP A 109 -4.41 4.98 -3.57
CA ASP A 109 -5.35 3.90 -3.83
C ASP A 109 -5.17 3.33 -5.26
N GLN A 110 -4.82 4.18 -6.24
CA GLN A 110 -4.51 3.73 -7.60
C GLN A 110 -3.17 3.00 -7.68
N LYS A 111 -2.14 3.49 -6.99
CA LYS A 111 -0.82 2.85 -6.95
C LYS A 111 -0.88 1.49 -6.25
N ASP A 112 -1.63 1.37 -5.15
CA ASP A 112 -1.81 0.10 -4.44
C ASP A 112 -2.47 -0.98 -5.28
N LYS A 113 -3.43 -0.60 -6.15
CA LYS A 113 -4.00 -1.53 -7.13
C LYS A 113 -2.94 -2.05 -8.11
N LYS A 114 -2.04 -1.18 -8.57
CA LYS A 114 -0.93 -1.57 -9.47
C LYS A 114 0.05 -2.51 -8.77
N VAL A 115 0.46 -2.18 -7.54
CA VAL A 115 1.32 -3.03 -6.71
C VAL A 115 0.69 -4.41 -6.52
N THR A 116 -0.60 -4.46 -6.19
CA THR A 116 -1.34 -5.73 -6.05
C THR A 116 -1.30 -6.56 -7.33
N ALA A 117 -1.45 -5.92 -8.49
CA ALA A 117 -1.36 -6.59 -9.79
C ALA A 117 0.05 -7.15 -10.06
N VAL A 118 1.11 -6.38 -9.76
CA VAL A 118 2.50 -6.82 -9.91
C VAL A 118 2.78 -8.05 -9.06
N VAL A 119 2.39 -8.03 -7.78
CA VAL A 119 2.59 -9.17 -6.86
C VAL A 119 1.84 -10.40 -7.35
N ARG A 120 0.59 -10.24 -7.82
CA ARG A 120 -0.20 -11.34 -8.36
C ARG A 120 0.42 -11.94 -9.63
N GLN A 121 0.92 -11.10 -10.53
CA GLN A 121 1.57 -11.58 -11.74
C GLN A 121 2.84 -12.37 -11.40
N SER A 122 3.68 -11.83 -10.52
CA SER A 122 4.89 -12.51 -10.07
C SER A 122 4.60 -13.87 -9.43
N TYR A 123 3.50 -13.99 -8.67
CA TYR A 123 3.05 -15.28 -8.15
C TYR A 123 2.70 -16.30 -9.24
N GLU A 124 1.95 -15.90 -10.27
CA GLU A 124 1.60 -16.80 -11.37
C GLU A 124 2.83 -17.19 -12.21
N ASP A 125 3.78 -16.27 -12.41
CA ASP A 125 5.03 -16.54 -13.12
C ASP A 125 5.89 -17.58 -12.38
N VAL A 126 6.09 -17.41 -11.06
CA VAL A 126 6.82 -18.37 -10.21
C VAL A 126 6.13 -19.74 -10.23
N LYS A 127 4.80 -19.77 -10.19
CA LYS A 127 4.03 -21.01 -10.26
C LYS A 127 4.20 -21.71 -11.60
N ALA A 128 4.18 -20.98 -12.71
CA ALA A 128 4.38 -21.55 -14.05
C ALA A 128 5.80 -22.12 -14.20
N GLU A 129 6.81 -21.40 -13.72
CA GLU A 129 8.20 -21.87 -13.70
C GLU A 129 8.34 -23.17 -12.89
N LEU A 130 7.73 -23.21 -11.70
CA LEU A 130 7.75 -24.39 -10.84
C LEU A 130 7.12 -25.62 -11.53
N GLU A 131 6.01 -25.45 -12.25
CA GLU A 131 5.40 -26.55 -13.01
C GLU A 131 6.29 -27.02 -14.16
N SER A 132 6.97 -26.10 -14.86
CA SER A 132 7.96 -26.46 -15.88
C SER A 132 9.11 -27.28 -15.29
N LEU A 133 9.67 -26.83 -14.16
CA LEU A 133 10.75 -27.53 -13.46
C LEU A 133 10.34 -28.94 -12.99
N LYS A 134 9.09 -29.12 -12.55
CA LYS A 134 8.56 -30.45 -12.21
C LYS A 134 8.51 -31.37 -13.42
N VAL A 135 8.13 -30.86 -14.60
CA VAL A 135 8.11 -31.64 -15.84
C VAL A 135 9.54 -32.05 -16.24
N ASP A 136 10.49 -31.12 -16.19
CA ASP A 136 11.87 -31.41 -16.54
C ASP A 136 12.53 -32.39 -15.56
N LYS A 137 12.24 -32.27 -14.26
CA LYS A 137 12.63 -33.27 -13.26
C LYS A 137 12.13 -34.67 -13.61
N LYS A 138 10.84 -34.81 -13.97
CA LYS A 138 10.28 -36.12 -14.39
C LYS A 138 11.02 -36.71 -15.59
N LYS A 139 11.40 -35.90 -16.57
CA LYS A 139 12.20 -36.36 -17.72
C LYS A 139 13.58 -36.85 -17.28
N ILE A 140 14.25 -36.08 -16.41
CA ILE A 140 15.56 -36.46 -15.87
C ILE A 140 15.48 -37.77 -15.10
N ASP A 141 14.47 -37.93 -14.24
CA ASP A 141 14.24 -39.16 -13.46
C ASP A 141 14.01 -40.37 -14.38
N TYR A 142 13.21 -40.19 -15.45
CA TYR A 142 13.00 -41.21 -16.47
C TYR A 142 14.32 -41.66 -17.12
N TYR A 143 15.10 -40.72 -17.67
CA TYR A 143 16.37 -41.05 -18.32
C TYR A 143 17.40 -41.68 -17.36
N SER A 144 17.42 -41.25 -16.10
CA SER A 144 18.29 -41.82 -15.07
C SER A 144 17.91 -43.27 -14.73
N SER A 145 16.61 -43.55 -14.62
CA SER A 145 16.11 -44.92 -14.39
C SER A 145 16.42 -45.87 -15.56
N VAL A 146 16.33 -45.40 -16.80
CA VAL A 146 16.67 -46.19 -17.99
C VAL A 146 18.17 -46.49 -18.05
N LYS A 147 19.04 -45.53 -17.71
CA LYS A 147 20.49 -45.75 -17.66
C LYS A 147 20.93 -46.74 -16.57
N LEU A 148 20.24 -46.78 -15.43
CA LEU A 148 20.52 -47.73 -14.34
C LEU A 148 19.93 -49.12 -14.59
N GLY A 149 18.81 -49.22 -15.34
CA GLY A 149 18.20 -50.49 -15.76
C GLY A 149 18.89 -51.14 -16.96
N GLY A 150 19.69 -50.38 -17.71
CA GLY A 150 20.50 -50.86 -18.83
C GLY A 150 21.78 -51.58 -18.41
N LYS A 151 21.69 -52.66 -17.63
CA LYS A 151 22.76 -53.67 -17.63
C LYS A 151 22.80 -54.25 -19.05
N GLY A 152 23.86 -53.89 -19.78
CA GLY A 152 24.07 -54.28 -21.17
C GLY A 152 23.81 -55.77 -21.37
N LYS A 153 22.83 -56.08 -22.24
CA LYS A 153 22.85 -57.36 -22.94
C LYS A 153 24.10 -57.32 -23.84
N THR A 154 25.13 -58.04 -23.42
CA THR A 154 26.22 -58.42 -24.31
C THR A 154 25.59 -59.17 -25.48
N PHE A 155 25.68 -58.59 -26.67
CA PHE A 155 25.38 -59.32 -27.91
C PHE A 155 26.48 -60.36 -28.08
N ASN A 156 26.18 -61.61 -27.69
CA ASN A 156 27.02 -62.74 -27.99
C ASN A 156 26.73 -63.14 -29.44
N THR A 157 27.49 -62.57 -30.39
CA THR A 157 27.49 -63.04 -31.78
C THR A 157 28.37 -64.28 -31.85
N ASN A 158 27.76 -65.45 -31.70
CA ASN A 158 28.29 -66.68 -32.25
C ASN A 158 27.59 -66.96 -33.59
N SER A 159 28.40 -67.48 -34.52
CA SER A 159 28.12 -67.86 -35.92
C SER A 159 28.47 -66.82 -36.97
#